data_AF-A0A1J4W3L8-F1
#
_entry.id   AF-A0A1J4W3L8-F1
#
_cell.length_a   1.000
_cell.length_b   1.000
_cell.length_c   1.000
_cell.angle_alpha   90.00
_cell.angle_beta   90.00
_cell.angle_gamma   90.00
#
_symmetry.space_group_name_H-M   'P 1'
#
loop_
_entity.id
_entity.type
_entity.pdbx_description
1 polymer ?
#
loop_
_entity_poly.entity_id
_entity_poly.type
_entity_poly.pdbx_seq_one_letter_code
_entity_poly.pdbx_strand_id
1 'polypeptide(L)'
;MTLNKNQIKEIKNLLKLKLDDKLSKYARETTAMPFLVKLMQDAEKVASYSFIHSLATTLGMSVYEKISKIVASTNYDKIRTGYDVEGEITNEENSVISQILQEIKNGTRTANKEQEIKEILKCKNNGGRRIKIRADLFLRKGDEEYYIEIKTAKPNIDVFVKSKQKLLE
;
A
#
# COMPACT_ATOMS: atom_id res chain seq x y z
N MET A 1 -3.74 -1.05 -21.81
CA MET A 1 -2.94 0.18 -22.01
C MET A 1 -1.49 -0.20 -22.16
N THR A 2 -0.82 0.27 -23.21
CA THR A 2 0.61 0.05 -23.41
C THR A 2 1.36 1.29 -22.93
N LEU A 3 2.37 1.11 -22.07
CA LEU A 3 3.21 2.22 -21.60
C LEU A 3 3.98 2.82 -22.77
N ASN A 4 4.09 4.15 -22.81
CA ASN A 4 4.87 4.80 -23.86
C ASN A 4 6.38 4.63 -23.61
N LYS A 5 7.20 4.89 -24.63
CA LYS A 5 8.66 4.72 -24.55
C LYS A 5 9.31 5.56 -23.44
N ASN A 6 8.77 6.75 -23.16
CA ASN A 6 9.29 7.63 -22.12
C ASN A 6 8.99 7.08 -20.72
N GLN A 7 7.76 6.63 -20.46
CA GLN A 7 7.37 5.98 -19.20
C GLN A 7 8.22 4.73 -18.95
N ILE A 8 8.44 3.89 -19.97
CA ILE A 8 9.30 2.70 -19.85
C ILE A 8 10.74 3.11 -19.49
N LYS A 9 11.27 4.16 -20.14
CA LYS A 9 12.63 4.67 -19.86
C LYS A 9 12.73 5.22 -18.44
N GLU A 10 11.75 5.99 -17.98
CA GLU A 10 11.70 6.54 -16.62
C GLU A 10 11.63 5.43 -15.57
N ILE A 11 10.78 4.41 -15.77
CA ILE A 11 10.67 3.27 -14.87
C ILE A 11 12.00 2.50 -14.83
N LYS A 12 12.64 2.25 -15.97
CA LYS A 12 13.96 1.59 -16.03
C LYS A 12 15.02 2.37 -15.27
N ASN A 13 15.07 3.68 -15.47
CA ASN A 13 16.02 4.55 -14.78
C ASN A 13 15.76 4.56 -13.26
N LEU A 14 14.50 4.64 -12.85
CA LEU A 14 14.11 4.57 -11.44
C LEU A 14 14.57 3.25 -10.80
N LEU A 15 14.30 2.12 -11.45
CA LEU A 15 14.71 0.80 -10.96
C LEU A 15 16.23 0.69 -10.88
N LYS A 16 16.95 1.13 -11.92
CA LYS A 16 18.41 1.12 -11.96
C LYS A 16 19.00 1.95 -10.81
N LEU A 17 18.52 3.19 -10.64
CA LEU A 17 18.97 4.05 -9.53
C LEU A 17 18.71 3.42 -8.16
N LYS A 18 17.57 2.76 -7.98
CA LYS A 18 17.24 2.09 -6.71
C LYS A 18 18.12 0.87 -6.44
N LEU A 19 18.43 0.11 -7.48
CA LEU A 19 19.36 -1.02 -7.39
C LEU A 19 20.78 -0.55 -7.10
N ASP A 20 21.26 0.45 -7.83
CA ASP A 20 22.61 1.01 -7.67
C ASP A 20 22.80 1.62 -6.26
N ASP A 21 21.81 2.37 -5.77
CA ASP A 21 21.82 2.92 -4.41
C ASP A 21 21.85 1.81 -3.34
N LYS A 22 21.12 0.71 -3.57
CA LYS A 22 21.09 -0.41 -2.63
C LYS A 22 22.39 -1.21 -2.65
N LEU A 23 22.96 -1.46 -3.83
CA LEU A 23 24.22 -2.17 -4.02
C LEU A 23 25.39 -1.39 -3.42
N SER A 24 25.45 -0.08 -3.65
CA SER A 24 26.52 0.78 -3.14
C SER A 24 26.49 0.98 -1.63
N LYS A 25 25.30 0.97 -1.02
CA LYS A 25 25.11 1.17 0.43
C LYS A 25 24.86 -0.11 1.22
N TYR A 26 24.93 -1.28 0.58
CA TYR A 26 24.59 -2.52 1.26
C TYR A 26 25.55 -2.80 2.42
N ALA A 27 25.01 -2.70 3.63
CA ALA A 27 25.56 -3.29 4.83
C ALA A 27 24.55 -4.32 5.34
N ARG A 28 25.04 -5.43 5.91
CA ARG A 28 24.14 -6.40 6.54
C ARG A 28 23.36 -5.68 7.65
N GLU A 29 22.03 -5.73 7.58
CA GLU A 29 21.15 -5.06 8.55
C GLU A 29 21.37 -5.55 9.98
N THR A 30 21.76 -6.81 10.16
CA THR A 30 22.22 -7.36 11.44
C THR A 30 23.13 -8.58 11.23
N THR A 31 24.07 -8.79 12.14
CA THR A 31 24.87 -10.00 12.25
C THR A 31 24.27 -11.03 13.22
N ALA A 32 23.27 -10.62 14.01
CA ALA A 32 22.61 -11.47 15.00
C ALA A 32 21.49 -12.31 14.37
N MET A 33 21.85 -13.26 13.50
CA MET A 33 20.91 -14.22 12.89
C MET A 33 21.24 -15.68 13.27
N PRO A 34 21.33 -16.03 14.56
CA PRO A 34 21.84 -17.34 15.01
C PRO A 34 21.01 -18.52 14.49
N PHE A 35 19.69 -18.37 14.40
CA PHE A 35 18.81 -19.42 13.88
C PHE A 35 19.03 -19.66 12.38
N LEU A 36 19.11 -18.59 11.59
CA LEU A 36 19.30 -18.68 10.15
C LEU A 36 20.69 -19.26 9.80
N VAL A 37 21.71 -18.85 10.54
CA VAL A 37 23.08 -19.40 10.43
C VAL A 37 23.09 -20.89 10.77
N LYS A 38 22.42 -21.31 11.85
CA LYS A 38 22.36 -22.72 12.24
C LYS A 38 21.54 -23.59 11.28
N LEU A 39 20.48 -23.02 10.68
CA LEU A 39 19.63 -23.72 9.71
C LEU A 39 20.35 -23.91 8.37
N MET A 40 20.93 -22.83 7.83
CA MET A 40 21.56 -22.85 6.50
C MET A 40 22.97 -23.43 6.52
N GLN A 41 23.67 -23.31 7.65
CA GLN A 41 25.06 -23.79 7.87
C GLN A 41 26.07 -23.28 6.84
N ASP A 42 25.72 -22.21 6.12
CA ASP A 42 26.45 -21.65 5.00
C ASP A 42 26.36 -20.12 5.07
N ALA A 43 27.48 -19.49 5.39
CA ALA A 43 27.54 -18.05 5.61
C ALA A 43 27.28 -17.24 4.33
N GLU A 44 27.62 -17.77 3.15
CA GLU A 44 27.39 -17.10 1.87
C GLU A 44 25.90 -17.11 1.52
N LYS A 45 25.22 -18.24 1.76
CA LYS A 45 23.76 -18.32 1.55
C LYS A 45 22.98 -17.43 2.50
N VAL A 46 23.41 -17.34 3.76
CA VAL A 46 22.82 -16.42 4.75
C VAL A 46 22.96 -14.97 4.28
N ALA A 47 24.17 -14.57 3.86
CA ALA A 47 24.41 -13.21 3.35
C ALA A 47 23.59 -12.91 2.10
N SER A 48 23.51 -13.86 1.17
CA SER A 48 22.70 -13.73 -0.06
C SER A 48 21.21 -13.59 0.25
N TYR A 49 20.68 -14.37 1.19
CA TYR A 49 19.30 -14.25 1.65
C TYR A 49 19.03 -12.86 2.24
N SER A 50 19.89 -12.38 3.15
CA SER A 50 19.74 -11.05 3.75
C SER A 50 19.78 -9.94 2.69
N PHE A 51 20.65 -10.06 1.69
CA PHE A 51 20.71 -9.13 0.57
C PHE A 51 19.41 -9.10 -0.25
N ILE A 52 18.93 -10.27 -0.69
CA ILE A 52 17.70 -10.38 -1.47
C ILE A 52 16.49 -9.88 -0.68
N HIS A 53 16.41 -10.21 0.61
CA HIS A 53 15.35 -9.72 1.48
C HIS A 53 15.37 -8.19 1.58
N SER A 54 16.54 -7.61 1.85
CA SER A 54 16.72 -6.16 1.95
C SER A 54 16.43 -5.43 0.63
N LEU A 55 16.72 -6.08 -0.51
CA LEU A 55 16.34 -5.57 -1.82
C LEU A 55 14.81 -5.59 -2.02
N ALA A 56 14.17 -6.72 -1.69
CA ALA A 56 12.72 -6.88 -1.81
C ALA A 56 11.95 -5.86 -0.96
N THR A 57 12.39 -5.58 0.28
CA THR A 57 11.78 -4.55 1.13
C THR A 57 11.96 -3.15 0.55
N THR A 58 13.14 -2.85 0.00
CA THR A 58 13.43 -1.55 -0.63
C THR A 58 12.53 -1.30 -1.85
N LEU A 59 12.32 -2.32 -2.68
CA LEU A 59 11.39 -2.25 -3.81
C LEU A 59 9.93 -2.17 -3.33
N GLY A 60 9.57 -2.91 -2.28
CA GLY A 60 8.21 -2.96 -1.73
C GLY A 60 7.73 -1.64 -1.12
N MET A 61 8.59 -0.87 -0.46
CA MET A 61 8.15 0.27 0.35
C MET A 61 7.84 1.56 -0.41
N SER A 62 8.48 1.83 -1.55
CA SER A 62 8.28 3.15 -2.23
C SER A 62 8.40 3.12 -3.75
N VAL A 63 8.87 2.01 -4.34
CA VAL A 63 9.05 1.95 -5.79
C VAL A 63 7.72 1.85 -6.50
N TYR A 64 6.76 1.11 -5.94
CA TYR A 64 5.42 0.98 -6.52
C TYR A 64 4.69 2.31 -6.61
N GLU A 65 4.69 3.15 -5.56
CA GLU A 65 4.09 4.49 -5.62
C GLU A 65 4.69 5.35 -6.73
N LYS A 66 6.03 5.34 -6.85
CA LYS A 66 6.74 6.11 -7.88
C LYS A 66 6.45 5.60 -9.29
N ILE A 67 6.39 4.28 -9.47
CA ILE A 67 6.01 3.67 -10.75
C ILE A 67 4.57 4.07 -11.08
N SER A 68 3.63 3.96 -10.13
CA SER A 68 2.24 4.34 -10.36
C SER A 68 2.09 5.81 -10.76
N LYS A 69 2.88 6.71 -10.18
CA LYS A 69 2.95 8.11 -10.61
C LYS A 69 3.41 8.25 -12.06
N ILE A 70 4.45 7.51 -12.49
CA ILE A 70 4.93 7.52 -13.88
C ILE A 70 3.88 6.95 -14.83
N VAL A 71 3.18 5.90 -14.43
CA VAL A 71 2.10 5.30 -15.24
C VAL A 71 0.94 6.29 -15.43
N ALA A 72 0.56 6.99 -14.36
CA ALA A 72 -0.57 7.93 -14.38
C ALA A 72 -0.26 9.25 -15.10
N SER A 73 1.02 9.64 -15.27
CA SER A 73 1.45 10.96 -15.77
C SER A 73 0.90 11.38 -17.14
N THR A 74 0.39 10.43 -17.92
CA THR A 74 -0.11 10.65 -19.27
C THR A 74 -1.61 10.89 -19.35
N ASN A 75 -2.37 10.50 -18.31
CA ASN A 75 -3.84 10.42 -18.39
C ASN A 75 -4.57 11.24 -17.31
N TYR A 76 -3.85 11.80 -16.35
CA TYR A 76 -4.40 12.48 -15.17
C TYR A 76 -3.81 13.88 -15.02
N ASP A 77 -4.64 14.83 -14.62
CA ASP A 77 -4.28 16.24 -14.50
C ASP A 77 -3.48 16.51 -13.22
N LYS A 78 -3.80 15.79 -12.13
CA LYS A 78 -3.08 15.88 -10.86
C LYS A 78 -2.74 14.50 -10.35
N ILE A 79 -1.50 14.34 -9.91
CA ILE A 79 -0.96 13.08 -9.40
C ILE A 79 -0.10 13.36 -8.17
N ARG A 80 -0.43 12.76 -7.04
CA ARG A 80 0.33 12.89 -5.78
C ARG A 80 0.52 11.52 -5.13
N THR A 81 1.73 11.23 -4.69
CA THR A 81 2.05 10.04 -3.89
C THR A 81 1.99 10.40 -2.42
N GLY A 82 1.50 9.49 -1.58
CA GLY A 82 1.37 9.72 -0.14
C GLY A 82 0.50 10.95 0.18
N TYR A 83 -0.73 10.97 -0.36
CA TYR A 83 -1.67 12.08 -0.22
C TYR A 83 -2.53 11.90 1.03
N ASP A 84 -2.56 12.92 1.86
CA ASP A 84 -3.37 12.90 3.08
C ASP A 84 -4.82 13.34 2.78
N VAL A 85 -5.77 12.51 3.19
CA VAL A 85 -7.21 12.75 3.18
C VAL A 85 -7.64 13.03 4.60
N GLU A 86 -8.25 14.20 4.81
CA GLU A 86 -8.81 14.59 6.10
C GLU A 86 -10.33 14.43 6.03
N GLY A 87 -10.89 13.86 7.09
CA GLY A 87 -12.32 13.59 7.19
C GLY A 87 -12.76 13.58 8.64
N GLU A 88 -14.04 13.28 8.83
CA GLU A 88 -14.66 13.16 10.14
C GLU A 88 -15.45 11.86 10.17
N ILE A 89 -15.30 11.11 11.26
CA ILE A 89 -15.97 9.84 11.45
C ILE A 89 -16.63 9.80 12.83
N THR A 90 -17.90 9.45 12.86
CA THR A 90 -18.72 9.29 14.07
C THR A 90 -18.45 7.94 14.74
N ASN A 91 -18.86 7.81 15.99
CA ASN A 91 -18.77 6.51 16.68
C ASN A 91 -19.70 5.45 16.05
N GLU A 92 -20.83 5.87 15.48
CA GLU A 92 -21.78 4.99 14.80
C GLU A 92 -21.15 4.43 13.50
N GLU A 93 -20.55 5.28 12.67
CA GLU A 93 -19.85 4.86 11.46
C GLU A 93 -18.68 3.93 11.77
N ASN A 94 -17.85 4.25 12.78
CA ASN A 94 -16.77 3.36 13.23
C ASN A 94 -17.29 1.98 13.66
N SER A 95 -18.44 1.92 14.34
CA SER A 95 -19.07 0.66 14.77
C SER A 95 -19.54 -0.16 13.58
N VAL A 96 -20.20 0.49 12.60
CA VAL A 96 -20.65 -0.16 11.36
C VAL A 96 -19.46 -0.68 10.56
N ILE A 97 -18.41 0.11 10.38
CA ILE A 97 -17.18 -0.32 9.70
C ILE A 97 -16.57 -1.53 10.40
N SER A 98 -16.46 -1.49 11.74
CA SER A 98 -15.90 -2.59 12.52
C SER A 98 -16.71 -3.88 12.38
N GLN A 99 -18.04 -3.78 12.37
CA GLN A 99 -18.94 -4.91 12.14
C GLN A 99 -18.76 -5.48 10.73
N ILE A 100 -18.78 -4.64 9.69
CA ILE A 100 -18.54 -5.05 8.29
C ILE A 100 -17.23 -5.84 8.19
N LEU A 101 -16.15 -5.32 8.77
CA LEU A 101 -14.83 -5.95 8.74
C LEU A 101 -14.81 -7.29 9.46
N GLN A 102 -15.46 -7.40 10.62
CA GLN A 102 -15.55 -8.63 11.39
C GLN A 102 -16.34 -9.71 10.64
N GLU A 103 -17.46 -9.34 10.03
CA GLU A 103 -18.29 -10.27 9.24
C GLU A 103 -17.54 -10.78 8.01
N ILE A 104 -16.82 -9.90 7.30
CA ILE A 104 -15.98 -10.29 6.16
C ILE A 104 -14.83 -11.21 6.63
N LYS A 105 -14.16 -10.86 7.74
CA LYS A 105 -13.05 -11.66 8.29
C LYS A 105 -13.50 -13.05 8.71
N ASN A 106 -14.69 -13.16 9.29
CA ASN A 106 -15.27 -14.43 9.76
C ASN A 106 -15.93 -15.24 8.63
N GLY A 107 -16.03 -14.69 7.42
CA GLY A 107 -16.69 -15.34 6.29
C GLY A 107 -18.22 -15.39 6.40
N THR A 108 -18.81 -14.62 7.31
CA THR A 108 -20.28 -14.52 7.45
C THR A 108 -20.89 -13.52 6.48
N ARG A 109 -20.06 -12.73 5.80
CA ARG A 109 -20.46 -11.75 4.76
C ARG A 109 -19.48 -11.78 3.59
N THR A 110 -20.02 -11.62 2.38
CA THR A 110 -19.20 -11.35 1.18
C THR A 110 -19.00 -9.84 1.01
N ALA A 111 -17.78 -9.41 0.70
CA ALA A 111 -17.46 -8.00 0.48
C ALA A 111 -18.27 -7.43 -0.69
N ASN A 112 -18.90 -6.27 -0.46
CA ASN A 112 -19.71 -5.58 -1.46
C ASN A 112 -19.60 -4.07 -1.24
N LYS A 113 -18.80 -3.41 -2.08
CA LYS A 113 -18.48 -1.98 -1.97
C LYS A 113 -19.73 -1.09 -1.90
N GLU A 114 -20.69 -1.30 -2.79
CA GLU A 114 -21.87 -0.42 -2.86
C GLU A 114 -22.75 -0.55 -1.62
N GLN A 115 -22.89 -1.78 -1.13
CA GLN A 115 -23.70 -2.08 0.05
C GLN A 115 -23.03 -1.56 1.33
N GLU A 116 -21.72 -1.73 1.47
CA GLU A 116 -20.92 -1.20 2.58
C GLU A 116 -21.01 0.33 2.66
N ILE A 117 -20.87 1.03 1.53
CA ILE A 117 -21.02 2.50 1.47
C ILE A 117 -22.42 2.92 1.91
N LYS A 118 -23.46 2.23 1.42
CA LYS A 118 -24.85 2.53 1.80
C LYS A 118 -25.11 2.33 3.30
N GLU A 119 -24.48 1.34 3.92
CA GLU A 119 -24.61 1.10 5.37
C GLU A 119 -23.95 2.20 6.17
N ILE A 120 -22.74 2.61 5.81
CA ILE A 120 -21.99 3.67 6.50
C ILE A 120 -22.69 5.03 6.34
N LEU A 121 -23.13 5.38 5.12
CA LEU A 121 -23.82 6.66 4.87
C LEU A 121 -25.23 6.77 5.48
N LYS A 122 -25.79 5.68 6.01
CA LYS A 122 -27.06 5.71 6.76
C LYS A 122 -26.91 6.15 8.21
N CYS A 123 -25.68 6.12 8.74
CA CYS A 123 -25.40 6.56 10.11
C CYS A 123 -25.75 8.03 10.29
N LYS A 124 -26.15 8.42 11.50
CA LYS A 124 -26.48 9.82 11.78
C LYS A 124 -25.19 10.61 11.90
N ASN A 125 -25.09 11.70 11.13
CA ASN A 125 -24.00 12.65 11.30
C ASN A 125 -24.30 13.58 12.49
N ASN A 126 -23.86 13.19 13.67
CA ASN A 126 -24.01 13.94 14.93
C ASN A 126 -22.68 14.54 15.42
N GLY A 127 -21.74 14.76 14.51
CA GLY A 127 -20.37 15.15 14.84
C GLY A 127 -19.53 13.95 15.27
N GLY A 128 -18.29 13.93 14.80
CA GLY A 128 -17.34 12.84 14.92
C GLY A 128 -15.92 13.31 15.22
N ARG A 129 -15.01 12.34 15.32
CA ARG A 129 -13.58 12.64 15.47
C ARG A 129 -12.99 12.94 14.10
N ARG A 130 -12.10 13.93 14.03
CA ARG A 130 -11.30 14.15 12.83
C ARG A 130 -10.33 13.00 12.65
N ILE A 131 -10.25 12.49 11.43
CA ILE A 131 -9.30 11.46 11.02
C ILE A 131 -8.48 11.94 9.85
N LYS A 132 -7.29 11.35 9.73
CA LYS A 132 -6.35 11.63 8.66
C LYS A 132 -5.83 10.32 8.10
N ILE A 133 -6.17 10.05 6.85
CA ILE A 133 -5.82 8.81 6.14
C ILE A 133 -4.91 9.15 4.98
N ARG A 134 -3.76 8.49 4.90
CA ARG A 134 -2.80 8.73 3.83
C ARG A 134 -2.98 7.73 2.70
N ALA A 135 -3.49 8.14 1.55
CA ALA A 135 -3.54 7.31 0.35
C ALA A 135 -2.14 7.18 -0.28
N ASP A 136 -1.80 6.00 -0.79
CA ASP A 136 -0.51 5.76 -1.44
C ASP A 136 -0.41 6.56 -2.76
N LEU A 137 -1.52 6.69 -3.48
CA LEU A 137 -1.62 7.49 -4.70
C LEU A 137 -2.97 8.20 -4.81
N PHE A 138 -2.92 9.50 -5.08
CA PHE A 138 -4.05 10.35 -5.45
C PHE A 138 -3.94 10.73 -6.92
N LEU A 139 -5.03 10.53 -7.66
CA LEU A 139 -5.18 10.91 -9.06
C LEU A 139 -6.43 11.77 -9.25
N ARG A 140 -6.37 12.78 -10.11
CA ARG A 140 -7.55 13.55 -10.52
C ARG A 140 -7.58 13.73 -12.03
N LYS A 141 -8.76 13.53 -12.61
CA LYS A 141 -9.04 13.77 -14.04
C LYS A 141 -10.37 14.52 -14.17
N GLY A 142 -10.31 15.79 -14.56
CA GLY A 142 -11.47 16.67 -14.48
C GLY A 142 -11.99 16.78 -13.05
N ASP A 143 -13.25 16.39 -12.86
CA ASP A 143 -13.95 16.38 -11.58
C ASP A 143 -13.88 15.01 -10.86
N GLU A 144 -13.31 13.99 -11.50
CA GLU A 144 -13.15 12.68 -10.89
C GLU A 144 -11.87 12.58 -10.08
N GLU A 145 -12.00 12.12 -8.83
CA GLU A 145 -10.90 11.86 -7.91
C GLU A 145 -10.77 10.38 -7.60
N TYR A 146 -9.54 9.89 -7.57
CA TYR A 146 -9.21 8.51 -7.27
C TYR A 146 -8.17 8.44 -6.15
N TYR A 147 -8.52 7.73 -5.09
CA TYR A 147 -7.68 7.47 -3.94
C TYR A 147 -7.32 5.99 -3.93
N ILE A 148 -6.03 5.68 -4.01
CA ILE A 148 -5.55 4.32 -4.25
C ILE A 148 -4.61 3.88 -3.14
N GLU A 149 -4.91 2.71 -2.58
CA GLU A 149 -4.04 1.94 -1.71
C GLU A 149 -3.33 0.85 -2.52
N ILE A 150 -2.01 0.76 -2.41
CA ILE A 150 -1.19 -0.23 -3.09
C ILE A 150 -0.83 -1.33 -2.08
N LYS A 151 -1.09 -2.59 -2.46
CA LYS A 151 -0.69 -3.78 -1.70
C LYS A 151 -0.05 -4.81 -2.62
N THR A 152 0.86 -5.61 -2.06
CA THR A 152 1.46 -6.75 -2.76
C THR A 152 0.41 -7.82 -3.05
N ALA A 153 0.68 -8.70 -4.02
CA ALA A 153 -0.20 -9.84 -4.30
C ALA A 153 -0.31 -10.76 -3.06
N LYS A 154 -1.52 -11.24 -2.76
CA LYS A 154 -1.84 -12.15 -1.64
C LYS A 154 -1.31 -11.68 -0.27
N PRO A 155 -1.70 -10.49 0.22
CA PRO A 155 -1.38 -10.08 1.57
C PRO A 155 -2.05 -11.01 2.59
N ASN A 156 -1.48 -11.07 3.81
CA ASN A 156 -2.09 -11.79 4.93
C ASN A 156 -3.46 -11.16 5.30
N ILE A 157 -4.36 -11.95 5.89
CA ILE A 157 -5.71 -11.52 6.27
C ILE A 157 -5.70 -10.25 7.14
N ASP A 158 -4.76 -10.11 8.07
CA ASP A 158 -4.68 -8.91 8.92
C ASP A 158 -4.27 -7.66 8.13
N VAL A 159 -3.47 -7.82 7.08
CA VAL A 159 -3.10 -6.72 6.17
C VAL A 159 -4.31 -6.33 5.31
N PHE A 160 -5.10 -7.30 4.85
CA PHE A 160 -6.35 -7.05 4.14
C PHE A 160 -7.36 -6.30 5.01
N VAL A 161 -7.57 -6.74 6.25
CA VAL A 161 -8.52 -6.11 7.18
C VAL A 161 -8.12 -4.65 7.43
N LYS A 162 -6.84 -4.38 7.71
CA LYS A 162 -6.34 -3.00 7.87
C LYS A 162 -6.50 -2.16 6.61
N SER A 163 -6.22 -2.73 5.44
CA SER A 163 -6.36 -2.01 4.16
C SER A 163 -7.82 -1.71 3.87
N LYS A 164 -8.73 -2.65 4.16
CA LYS A 164 -10.17 -2.47 3.98
C LYS A 164 -10.72 -1.44 4.95
N GLN A 165 -10.30 -1.47 6.22
CA GLN A 165 -10.66 -0.46 7.22
C GLN A 165 -10.31 0.94 6.70
N LYS A 166 -9.07 1.14 6.26
CA LYS A 166 -8.59 2.40 5.68
C LYS A 166 -9.36 2.86 4.43
N LEU A 167 -10.01 1.96 3.70
CA LEU A 167 -10.83 2.30 2.53
C LEU A 167 -12.29 2.64 2.89
N LEU A 168 -12.75 2.23 4.08
CA LEU A 168 -14.10 2.48 4.57
C LEU A 168 -14.15 3.69 5.50
N GLU A 169 -13.06 3.96 6.21
CA GLU A 169 -12.82 5.22 6.94
C GLU A 169 -12.50 6.37 5.96
#